data_AF-A0A7V4J6Q0-F1
#
_entry.id   AF-A0A7V4J6Q0-F1
#
_cell.length_a   1.000
_cell.length_b   1.000
_cell.length_c   1.000
_cell.angle_alpha   90.00
_cell.angle_beta   90.00
_cell.angle_gamma   90.00
#
_symmetry.space_group_name_H-M   'P 1'
#
loop_
_entity.id
_entity.type
_entity.pdbx_description
1 polymer ?
#
loop_
_entity_poly.entity_id
_entity_poly.type
_entity_poly.pdbx_seq_one_letter_code
_entity_poly.pdbx_strand_id
1 'polypeptide(L)'
;MSGGNHPAGVLRLHLWACRSAIRGTGRPVRPGRHPGARAGAGCPVRPPLRNYRRGEDLRRHAQTGQCPGGQIPACLHPARRLLPQLRSHGDRPSRFLGGAHAGHHRRGAQPHRKRTARHVPGRIRRLAGIGGNKVRIALAQVWQETHTFSPLPTGLREFEANGLYTGRDILDRTAGVGEIGGFLAAANADGDVEPVPIVRAWALSAGRITAQALTLLEARLVAGLVMALPVDGVFLSLHGATAADGVDDVAGYLLQSVRQMVGPDLPVVASLDHHANITRRIVENATALVGYRTLPHDPFDTGERAARLLFATVRGEVSPTIGWHKIPLLAPADRGSTDEPPMHTWFDAARRMEQQPGVLAVSPFPVQPWLDVAELGWSAVAVTDHDPAQAQQLAAELANQAWAMRAAFWDIRRLPPAEAIRQAAAAPQGPIVVADASDSVLSGATGDSTCLLRALLQQEIGGLALVPIVDAPAVEAAINAGAGQVITVPVGGTLDRLFGQPVTITARVEGVAPAGMAAAGPWGSAELGRTALLSVGAIRLLVSERRGFGGADPEVYRRFGVEPAQAQLIVVKMYFNYQSLHALMKGSLMADCPGLSTWDLRQFRWERAPRPLYPLDDLPDWRAG
;
A
#
# COMPACT_ATOMS: atom_id res chain seq x y z
N MET A 1 -11.17 -50.81 2.19
CA MET A 1 -10.39 -51.98 1.72
C MET A 1 -10.41 -51.95 0.20
N SER A 2 -9.32 -52.15 -0.56
CA SER A 2 -7.88 -52.18 -0.22
C SER A 2 -7.04 -52.27 -1.51
N GLY A 3 -6.02 -51.43 -1.66
CA GLY A 3 -5.02 -51.50 -2.75
C GLY A 3 -5.41 -50.76 -4.04
N GLY A 4 -4.41 -50.15 -4.71
CA GLY A 4 -4.59 -49.43 -5.99
C GLY A 4 -3.39 -48.55 -6.36
N ASN A 5 -2.68 -48.92 -7.44
CA ASN A 5 -1.42 -48.33 -7.89
C ASN A 5 -1.46 -46.82 -8.27
N HIS A 6 -0.30 -46.16 -8.18
CA HIS A 6 0.03 -45.00 -9.04
C HIS A 6 0.00 -45.39 -10.53
N PRO A 7 -0.31 -44.44 -11.43
CA PRO A 7 0.79 -43.86 -12.21
C PRO A 7 0.73 -42.31 -12.30
N ALA A 8 1.75 -41.71 -12.92
CA ALA A 8 1.94 -40.26 -13.00
C ALA A 8 0.99 -39.55 -13.97
N GLY A 9 0.54 -38.35 -13.59
CA GLY A 9 -0.11 -37.38 -14.48
C GLY A 9 0.85 -36.25 -14.86
N VAL A 10 1.09 -36.03 -16.16
CA VAL A 10 2.04 -35.01 -16.65
C VAL A 10 1.35 -33.66 -16.79
N LEU A 11 1.74 -32.68 -15.95
CA LEU A 11 1.29 -31.31 -16.07
C LEU A 11 2.01 -30.60 -17.24
N ARG A 12 1.29 -30.31 -18.33
CA ARG A 12 1.83 -29.57 -19.49
C ARG A 12 1.81 -28.06 -19.22
N LEU A 13 2.96 -27.44 -19.00
CA LEU A 13 3.08 -25.98 -19.12
C LEU A 13 3.11 -25.56 -20.59
N HIS A 14 2.25 -24.61 -20.97
CA HIS A 14 2.29 -23.95 -22.27
C HIS A 14 3.36 -22.85 -22.27
N LEU A 15 4.53 -23.12 -22.85
CA LEU A 15 5.53 -22.10 -23.17
C LEU A 15 5.14 -21.36 -24.45
N TRP A 16 4.75 -20.09 -24.33
CA TRP A 16 4.48 -19.23 -25.49
C TRP A 16 5.76 -18.52 -25.93
N ALA A 17 6.34 -18.98 -27.04
CA ALA A 17 7.66 -18.54 -27.51
C ALA A 17 7.57 -17.55 -28.68
N CYS A 18 7.58 -16.25 -28.40
CA CYS A 18 7.68 -15.21 -29.43
C CYS A 18 9.05 -15.23 -30.12
N ARG A 19 9.14 -15.88 -31.28
CA ARG A 19 10.26 -15.75 -32.23
C ARG A 19 9.90 -14.80 -33.36
N SER A 20 10.44 -13.60 -33.31
CA SER A 20 10.63 -12.72 -34.48
C SER A 20 12.14 -12.50 -34.68
N ALA A 21 12.61 -12.50 -35.92
CA ALA A 21 14.04 -12.53 -36.25
C ALA A 21 14.34 -11.65 -37.47
N ILE A 22 15.64 -11.52 -37.82
CA ILE A 22 16.17 -10.87 -39.06
C ILE A 22 16.06 -9.32 -38.98
N ARG A 23 17.10 -8.50 -39.24
CA ARG A 23 18.51 -8.69 -39.67
C ARG A 23 19.36 -7.54 -39.06
N GLY A 24 20.65 -7.78 -38.78
CA GLY A 24 21.59 -6.72 -38.38
C GLY A 24 23.04 -7.20 -38.45
N THR A 25 23.86 -6.60 -39.31
CA THR A 25 25.22 -7.09 -39.63
C THR A 25 26.31 -6.31 -38.88
N GLY A 26 27.16 -7.03 -38.14
CA GLY A 26 28.40 -6.48 -37.57
C GLY A 26 29.36 -7.61 -37.17
N ARG A 27 30.59 -7.60 -37.69
CA ARG A 27 31.64 -8.58 -37.34
C ARG A 27 32.42 -8.12 -36.09
N PRO A 28 32.98 -9.04 -35.29
CA PRO A 28 33.68 -8.70 -34.05
C PRO A 28 35.14 -8.28 -34.27
N VAL A 29 35.69 -7.53 -33.32
CA VAL A 29 37.14 -7.29 -33.18
C VAL A 29 37.60 -7.68 -31.77
N ARG A 30 38.69 -8.44 -31.70
CA ARG A 30 39.39 -8.93 -30.49
C ARG A 30 40.85 -9.21 -30.92
N PRO A 31 41.84 -9.25 -30.00
CA PRO A 31 42.09 -8.26 -28.95
C PRO A 31 43.58 -7.85 -28.88
N GLY A 32 43.87 -6.58 -28.64
CA GLY A 32 45.26 -6.12 -28.44
C GLY A 32 45.82 -6.51 -27.06
N ARG A 33 46.70 -7.51 -26.99
CA ARG A 33 47.62 -7.72 -25.85
C ARG A 33 48.98 -7.13 -26.20
N HIS A 34 49.61 -6.41 -25.26
CA HIS A 34 51.05 -6.58 -24.96
C HIS A 34 51.34 -6.12 -23.51
N PRO A 35 52.39 -6.63 -22.82
CA PRO A 35 52.53 -6.49 -21.36
C PRO A 35 53.76 -5.67 -20.90
N GLY A 36 53.76 -5.33 -19.61
CA GLY A 36 54.96 -4.96 -18.84
C GLY A 36 54.98 -3.52 -18.30
N ALA A 37 55.78 -3.19 -17.27
CA ALA A 37 56.51 -4.06 -16.33
C ALA A 37 57.02 -3.24 -15.13
N ARG A 38 57.22 -3.91 -13.98
CA ARG A 38 57.95 -3.46 -12.76
C ARG A 38 57.31 -2.25 -12.02
N ALA A 39 56.99 -2.32 -10.73
CA ALA A 39 57.80 -2.63 -9.54
C ALA A 39 58.72 -1.48 -9.10
N GLY A 40 58.36 -0.87 -7.95
CA GLY A 40 59.12 0.10 -7.16
C GLY A 40 58.65 -0.02 -5.70
N ALA A 41 59.55 0.19 -4.73
CA ALA A 41 59.31 -0.22 -3.34
C ALA A 41 59.88 0.76 -2.30
N GLY A 42 59.35 0.69 -1.08
CA GLY A 42 59.76 1.50 0.08
C GLY A 42 59.07 2.88 0.16
N CYS A 43 58.93 3.50 1.34
CA CYS A 43 59.12 3.01 2.71
C CYS A 43 58.22 3.81 3.69
N PRO A 44 58.01 3.33 4.95
CA PRO A 44 56.97 3.86 5.82
C PRO A 44 57.42 5.00 6.75
N VAL A 45 56.46 5.81 7.22
CA VAL A 45 56.60 6.68 8.40
C VAL A 45 55.34 6.54 9.28
N ARG A 46 55.52 6.57 10.60
CA ARG A 46 54.46 6.46 11.63
C ARG A 46 54.87 7.28 12.87
N PRO A 47 53.97 7.45 13.86
CA PRO A 47 53.28 8.70 14.19
C PRO A 47 54.07 9.58 15.18
N PRO A 48 53.40 10.53 15.87
CA PRO A 48 53.30 10.30 17.33
C PRO A 48 51.89 10.52 17.93
N LEU A 49 51.73 10.06 19.16
CA LEU A 49 50.50 10.14 19.96
C LEU A 49 50.37 11.49 20.70
N ARG A 50 49.13 11.86 21.08
CA ARG A 50 48.78 12.02 22.51
C ARG A 50 47.27 12.13 22.79
N ASN A 51 46.89 11.73 23.99
CA ASN A 51 45.53 11.83 24.55
C ASN A 51 45.28 13.23 25.13
N TYR A 52 44.00 13.63 25.28
CA TYR A 52 43.55 14.30 26.51
C TYR A 52 42.11 13.88 26.90
N ARG A 53 41.66 14.30 28.08
CA ARG A 53 40.52 13.71 28.82
C ARG A 53 39.18 14.45 28.65
N ARG A 54 38.13 13.75 29.13
CA ARG A 54 36.75 14.20 29.41
C ARG A 54 36.63 15.65 29.94
N GLY A 55 35.51 16.28 29.63
CA GLY A 55 34.84 17.32 30.42
C GLY A 55 33.31 17.13 30.27
N GLU A 56 32.55 17.36 31.34
CA GLU A 56 31.09 17.12 31.39
C GLU A 56 30.28 18.42 31.29
N ASP A 57 28.95 18.25 31.22
CA ASP A 57 27.84 19.21 31.36
C ASP A 57 28.12 20.70 31.65
N LEU A 58 27.35 21.57 30.98
CA LEU A 58 26.58 22.63 31.67
C LEU A 58 25.42 23.15 30.80
N ARG A 59 24.30 23.51 31.44
CA ARG A 59 23.09 24.06 30.79
C ARG A 59 22.88 25.54 31.15
N ARG A 60 22.21 26.28 30.25
CA ARG A 60 21.74 27.68 30.38
C ARG A 60 22.90 28.69 30.36
N HIS A 61 22.79 29.89 29.79
CA HIS A 61 21.60 30.73 29.55
C HIS A 61 21.46 31.23 28.09
N ALA A 62 20.35 31.92 27.81
CA ALA A 62 20.10 32.63 26.55
C ALA A 62 20.15 34.15 26.76
N GLN A 63 20.58 34.91 25.75
CA GLN A 63 20.01 36.22 25.42
C GLN A 63 20.42 36.71 24.01
N THR A 64 19.48 37.40 23.36
CA THR A 64 19.63 38.45 22.32
C THR A 64 20.74 38.33 21.26
N GLY A 65 20.33 38.16 19.99
CA GLY A 65 21.13 38.53 18.82
C GLY A 65 20.21 38.95 17.66
N GLN A 66 20.15 40.25 17.37
CA GLN A 66 19.49 40.78 16.16
C GLN A 66 20.45 40.74 14.97
N CYS A 67 19.94 40.53 13.75
CA CYS A 67 20.66 40.78 12.50
C CYS A 67 19.70 41.36 11.44
N PRO A 68 20.21 42.19 10.49
CA PRO A 68 19.40 42.99 9.57
C PRO A 68 18.96 42.23 8.31
N GLY A 69 18.09 42.84 7.50
CA GLY A 69 17.52 42.24 6.28
C GLY A 69 17.71 43.04 4.98
N GLY A 70 17.12 42.53 3.90
CA GLY A 70 17.27 42.97 2.50
C GLY A 70 18.27 42.09 1.72
N GLN A 71 18.15 41.84 0.41
CA GLN A 71 17.13 42.12 -0.63
C GLN A 71 17.47 41.16 -1.83
N ILE A 72 16.72 40.84 -2.89
CA ILE A 72 15.54 41.34 -3.66
C ILE A 72 14.84 40.05 -4.28
N PRO A 73 14.07 40.00 -5.40
CA PRO A 73 13.16 40.96 -6.07
C PRO A 73 11.73 40.41 -6.44
N ALA A 74 10.77 41.33 -6.46
CA ALA A 74 9.69 41.58 -7.45
C ALA A 74 9.02 40.48 -8.35
N CYS A 75 7.67 40.51 -8.30
CA CYS A 75 6.72 40.52 -9.45
C CYS A 75 6.51 39.30 -10.37
N LEU A 76 5.28 38.75 -10.38
CA LEU A 76 4.25 39.06 -11.41
C LEU A 76 2.88 38.44 -11.10
N HIS A 77 1.79 39.07 -11.56
CA HIS A 77 0.40 38.61 -11.37
C HIS A 77 -0.52 39.22 -12.45
N PRO A 78 -1.43 38.46 -13.09
CA PRO A 78 -2.51 39.02 -13.91
C PRO A 78 -3.92 38.70 -13.38
N ALA A 79 -4.85 39.62 -13.65
CA ALA A 79 -6.19 39.69 -13.06
C ALA A 79 -7.24 38.70 -13.63
N ARG A 80 -8.28 38.42 -12.82
CA ARG A 80 -9.59 37.91 -13.28
C ARG A 80 -10.43 39.05 -13.90
N ARG A 81 -11.38 38.72 -14.79
CA ARG A 81 -12.39 39.66 -15.31
C ARG A 81 -13.81 39.29 -14.84
N LEU A 82 -14.53 40.35 -14.40
CA LEU A 82 -15.94 40.69 -14.67
C LEU A 82 -17.03 39.60 -14.73
N LEU A 83 -18.09 39.79 -13.92
CA LEU A 83 -19.48 40.04 -14.38
C LEU A 83 -20.20 40.94 -13.32
N PRO A 84 -21.35 41.59 -13.62
CA PRO A 84 -21.73 42.88 -12.99
C PRO A 84 -22.80 42.83 -11.87
N GLN A 85 -23.07 44.01 -11.29
CA GLN A 85 -23.95 44.31 -10.14
C GLN A 85 -25.44 44.53 -10.50
N LEU A 86 -26.32 44.27 -9.53
CA LEU A 86 -27.51 45.09 -9.19
C LEU A 86 -27.65 45.08 -7.64
N ARG A 87 -27.41 46.21 -6.94
CA ARG A 87 -28.40 47.21 -6.45
C ARG A 87 -29.38 46.64 -5.39
N SER A 88 -29.16 46.90 -4.08
CA SER A 88 -29.59 48.08 -3.27
C SER A 88 -31.10 48.05 -2.93
N HIS A 89 -31.60 48.31 -1.71
CA HIS A 89 -31.13 49.01 -0.49
C HIS A 89 -31.45 48.15 0.78
N GLY A 90 -31.24 48.52 2.06
CA GLY A 90 -30.58 49.66 2.72
C GLY A 90 -30.91 49.71 4.23
N ASP A 91 -30.03 50.35 5.00
CA ASP A 91 -30.20 50.86 6.37
C ASP A 91 -30.49 49.94 7.59
N ARG A 92 -30.00 50.44 8.75
CA ARG A 92 -30.07 49.98 10.15
C ARG A 92 -30.30 51.24 11.02
N PRO A 93 -30.42 51.20 12.37
CA PRO A 93 -30.61 50.08 13.32
C PRO A 93 -32.07 50.16 13.92
N SER A 94 -32.48 50.02 15.20
CA SER A 94 -31.84 49.94 16.54
C SER A 94 -32.66 49.20 17.60
N ARG A 95 -31.92 48.70 18.61
CA ARG A 95 -32.24 48.51 20.05
C ARG A 95 -33.63 48.92 20.56
N PHE A 96 -34.24 48.05 21.37
CA PHE A 96 -34.37 48.30 22.82
C PHE A 96 -34.41 46.99 23.63
N LEU A 97 -34.16 47.06 24.93
CA LEU A 97 -34.19 45.94 25.88
C LEU A 97 -35.51 45.95 26.69
N GLY A 98 -36.02 44.76 27.03
CA GLY A 98 -37.19 44.56 27.90
C GLY A 98 -37.11 43.21 28.61
N GLY A 99 -37.46 43.17 29.90
CA GLY A 99 -37.12 42.07 30.81
C GLY A 99 -38.21 41.01 31.05
N ALA A 100 -37.82 39.99 31.81
CA ALA A 100 -38.60 38.82 32.20
C ALA A 100 -39.92 39.12 32.93
N HIS A 101 -40.85 38.15 32.91
CA HIS A 101 -41.28 37.46 34.14
C HIS A 101 -41.88 36.08 33.85
N ALA A 102 -42.03 35.25 34.88
CA ALA A 102 -42.49 33.87 34.80
C ALA A 102 -44.04 33.73 34.82
N GLY A 103 -44.55 32.65 34.23
CA GLY A 103 -45.98 32.29 34.21
C GLY A 103 -46.19 30.78 34.37
N HIS A 104 -47.25 30.37 35.06
CA HIS A 104 -47.43 29.01 35.57
C HIS A 104 -48.35 28.12 34.69
N HIS A 105 -48.23 26.80 34.91
CA HIS A 105 -49.30 25.78 34.85
C HIS A 105 -49.73 25.07 33.54
N ARG A 106 -49.56 23.74 33.61
CA ARG A 106 -50.56 22.65 33.41
C ARG A 106 -51.10 22.30 32.01
N ARG A 107 -50.93 21.01 31.69
CA ARG A 107 -51.87 20.07 31.04
C ARG A 107 -52.52 20.50 29.71
N GLY A 108 -52.07 19.88 28.61
CA GLY A 108 -52.81 19.86 27.35
C GLY A 108 -52.27 18.79 26.39
N ALA A 109 -52.85 17.59 26.40
CA ALA A 109 -52.52 16.54 25.43
C ALA A 109 -53.51 16.60 24.26
N GLN A 110 -53.04 16.87 23.05
CA GLN A 110 -53.75 16.63 21.77
C GLN A 110 -52.73 16.50 20.61
N PRO A 111 -53.13 16.00 19.41
CA PRO A 111 -52.40 14.88 18.82
C PRO A 111 -51.43 15.21 17.68
N HIS A 112 -50.60 14.23 17.33
CA HIS A 112 -49.81 14.23 16.10
C HIS A 112 -50.68 14.46 14.86
N ARG A 113 -50.44 15.56 14.14
CA ARG A 113 -50.94 15.75 12.78
C ARG A 113 -50.33 14.67 11.88
N LYS A 114 -51.14 13.70 11.42
CA LYS A 114 -50.78 12.79 10.33
C LYS A 114 -50.47 13.60 9.08
N ARG A 115 -49.19 13.75 8.75
CA ARG A 115 -48.73 14.31 7.46
C ARG A 115 -48.89 13.21 6.41
N THR A 116 -49.99 13.22 5.68
CA THR A 116 -50.24 12.31 4.55
C THR A 116 -49.37 12.70 3.35
N ALA A 117 -48.10 12.29 3.39
CA ALA A 117 -47.25 12.33 2.22
C ALA A 117 -47.86 11.42 1.14
N ARG A 118 -48.31 12.01 0.02
CA ARG A 118 -48.79 11.25 -1.14
C ARG A 118 -47.60 10.52 -1.75
N HIS A 119 -47.52 9.22 -1.50
CA HIS A 119 -46.50 8.36 -2.10
C HIS A 119 -46.80 8.23 -3.60
N VAL A 120 -45.99 8.90 -4.44
CA VAL A 120 -46.04 8.77 -5.90
C VAL A 120 -44.96 7.75 -6.29
N PRO A 121 -45.32 6.52 -6.68
CA PRO A 121 -44.33 5.52 -7.05
C PRO A 121 -43.69 5.89 -8.40
N GLY A 122 -42.44 6.34 -8.35
CA GLY A 122 -41.64 6.70 -9.52
C GLY A 122 -41.25 5.47 -10.35
N ARG A 123 -42.20 4.88 -11.07
CA ARG A 123 -41.94 3.78 -12.02
C ARG A 123 -41.13 4.29 -13.20
N ILE A 124 -39.80 4.14 -13.13
CA ILE A 124 -38.93 4.19 -14.31
C ILE A 124 -39.22 2.95 -15.16
N ARG A 125 -40.21 3.05 -16.04
CA ARG A 125 -40.35 2.13 -17.18
C ARG A 125 -39.32 2.54 -18.22
N ARG A 126 -38.22 1.79 -18.39
CA ARG A 126 -37.48 1.82 -19.65
C ARG A 126 -38.44 1.42 -20.76
N LEU A 127 -38.60 2.25 -21.79
CA LEU A 127 -39.28 1.87 -23.02
C LEU A 127 -38.37 0.89 -23.76
N ALA A 128 -38.89 -0.28 -24.13
CA ALA A 128 -38.18 -1.23 -24.96
C ALA A 128 -38.12 -0.71 -26.41
N GLY A 129 -37.11 0.13 -26.69
CA GLY A 129 -36.77 0.60 -28.03
C GLY A 129 -35.82 -0.36 -28.73
N ILE A 130 -36.03 -0.61 -30.02
CA ILE A 130 -35.19 -1.51 -30.81
C ILE A 130 -33.87 -0.79 -31.15
N GLY A 131 -32.77 -1.34 -30.64
CA GLY A 131 -31.45 -0.71 -30.62
C GLY A 131 -30.84 -0.88 -29.23
N GLY A 132 -30.18 -2.01 -29.00
CA GLY A 132 -29.68 -2.40 -27.68
C GLY A 132 -28.55 -1.51 -27.17
N ASN A 133 -28.89 -0.46 -26.43
CA ASN A 133 -27.92 0.34 -25.69
C ASN A 133 -27.29 -0.53 -24.59
N LYS A 134 -25.97 -0.65 -24.63
CA LYS A 134 -25.18 -1.34 -23.62
C LYS A 134 -25.31 -0.72 -22.24
N VAL A 135 -25.12 -1.53 -21.21
CA VAL A 135 -25.06 -1.10 -19.81
C VAL A 135 -23.74 -0.35 -19.59
N ARG A 136 -23.82 0.97 -19.42
CA ARG A 136 -22.65 1.84 -19.29
C ARG A 136 -22.17 1.87 -17.85
N ILE A 137 -20.94 1.46 -17.59
CA ILE A 137 -20.37 1.43 -16.24
C ILE A 137 -19.15 2.33 -16.17
N ALA A 138 -19.21 3.39 -15.35
CA ALA A 138 -18.04 4.20 -15.06
C ALA A 138 -17.00 3.38 -14.26
N LEU A 139 -15.75 3.41 -14.71
CA LEU A 139 -14.67 2.56 -14.23
C LEU A 139 -13.50 3.41 -13.73
N ALA A 140 -13.21 3.34 -12.43
CA ALA A 140 -12.13 4.11 -11.80
C ALA A 140 -11.33 3.28 -10.78
N GLN A 141 -10.07 3.66 -10.57
CA GLN A 141 -9.20 3.15 -9.51
C GLN A 141 -8.39 4.29 -8.87
N VAL A 142 -8.38 4.38 -7.54
CA VAL A 142 -7.41 5.17 -6.76
C VAL A 142 -6.86 4.31 -5.63
N TRP A 143 -5.63 3.84 -5.78
CA TRP A 143 -5.08 2.73 -5.00
C TRP A 143 -3.70 3.09 -4.42
N GLN A 144 -3.60 3.12 -3.09
CA GLN A 144 -2.35 3.25 -2.33
C GLN A 144 -2.60 2.83 -0.87
N GLU A 145 -1.61 2.17 -0.26
CA GLU A 145 -1.62 1.83 1.16
C GLU A 145 -0.88 2.90 1.99
N THR A 146 -1.53 3.47 3.01
CA THR A 146 -0.91 4.52 3.83
C THR A 146 -0.37 4.01 5.15
N HIS A 147 0.95 3.84 5.22
CA HIS A 147 1.68 3.64 6.47
C HIS A 147 1.90 5.02 7.15
N THR A 148 1.07 5.39 8.12
CA THR A 148 1.03 6.77 8.66
C THR A 148 2.31 7.22 9.35
N PHE A 149 3.09 6.28 9.88
CA PHE A 149 4.38 6.56 10.51
C PHE A 149 5.54 6.67 9.50
N SER A 150 5.27 6.48 8.20
CA SER A 150 6.32 6.52 7.16
C SER A 150 6.67 7.98 6.82
N PRO A 151 7.96 8.36 6.81
CA PRO A 151 8.41 9.72 6.48
C PRO A 151 8.37 10.03 4.98
N LEU A 152 7.89 9.11 4.14
CA LEU A 152 7.85 9.22 2.68
C LEU A 152 6.45 9.62 2.20
N PRO A 153 6.14 10.91 1.97
CA PRO A 153 4.83 11.33 1.49
C PRO A 153 4.55 10.83 0.06
N THR A 154 3.30 10.51 -0.25
CA THR A 154 2.90 10.11 -1.60
C THR A 154 2.44 11.32 -2.40
N GLY A 155 3.31 11.81 -3.30
CA GLY A 155 2.98 12.88 -4.24
C GLY A 155 2.30 12.34 -5.50
N LEU A 156 1.94 13.25 -6.43
CA LEU A 156 1.38 12.84 -7.73
C LEU A 156 2.39 12.04 -8.57
N ARG A 157 3.69 12.35 -8.42
CA ARG A 157 4.80 11.66 -9.11
C ARG A 157 4.80 10.16 -8.83
N GLU A 158 4.44 9.75 -7.62
CA GLU A 158 4.42 8.35 -7.21
C GLU A 158 3.27 7.59 -7.89
N PHE A 159 2.15 8.26 -8.19
CA PHE A 159 1.10 7.71 -9.05
C PHE A 159 1.53 7.70 -10.54
N GLU A 160 2.16 8.77 -11.02
CA GLU A 160 2.64 8.87 -12.41
C GLU A 160 3.68 7.78 -12.73
N ALA A 161 4.63 7.52 -11.83
CA ALA A 161 5.68 6.52 -11.99
C ALA A 161 5.17 5.07 -12.02
N ASN A 162 4.04 4.76 -11.36
CA ASN A 162 3.48 3.41 -11.26
C ASN A 162 2.14 3.25 -12.02
N GLY A 163 1.78 4.25 -12.83
CA GLY A 163 0.71 4.19 -13.82
C GLY A 163 -0.53 5.02 -13.48
N LEU A 164 -0.43 6.33 -13.66
CA LEU A 164 -1.54 7.27 -13.67
C LEU A 164 -2.13 7.36 -15.10
N TYR A 165 -3.10 6.50 -15.41
CA TYR A 165 -3.70 6.36 -16.74
C TYR A 165 -5.09 6.99 -16.83
N THR A 166 -5.47 7.42 -18.04
CA THR A 166 -6.79 8.01 -18.36
C THR A 166 -7.30 7.46 -19.69
N GLY A 167 -8.62 7.44 -19.87
CA GLY A 167 -9.25 7.01 -21.13
C GLY A 167 -8.83 5.60 -21.55
N ARG A 168 -8.48 5.42 -22.84
CA ARG A 168 -8.25 4.10 -23.43
C ARG A 168 -7.04 3.35 -22.84
N ASP A 169 -6.00 4.06 -22.42
CA ASP A 169 -4.81 3.48 -21.75
C ASP A 169 -5.16 2.70 -20.48
N ILE A 170 -6.27 3.01 -19.81
CA ILE A 170 -6.76 2.20 -18.67
C ILE A 170 -7.10 0.79 -19.15
N LEU A 171 -7.92 0.67 -20.20
CA LEU A 171 -8.40 -0.61 -20.70
C LEU A 171 -7.26 -1.46 -21.27
N ASP A 172 -6.40 -0.84 -22.08
CA ASP A 172 -5.37 -1.56 -22.83
C ASP A 172 -4.15 -1.95 -21.95
N ARG A 173 -3.91 -1.27 -20.82
CA ARG A 173 -2.80 -1.59 -19.89
C ARG A 173 -3.18 -2.45 -18.70
N THR A 174 -4.47 -2.60 -18.38
CA THR A 174 -4.94 -3.35 -17.20
C THR A 174 -5.75 -4.60 -17.54
N ALA A 175 -5.99 -4.89 -18.82
CA ALA A 175 -6.57 -6.16 -19.25
C ALA A 175 -5.77 -7.35 -18.67
N GLY A 176 -6.44 -8.20 -17.89
CA GLY A 176 -5.80 -9.35 -17.21
C GLY A 176 -5.03 -9.02 -15.92
N VAL A 177 -5.02 -7.77 -15.44
CA VAL A 177 -4.23 -7.35 -14.27
C VAL A 177 -5.09 -6.56 -13.26
N GLY A 178 -5.08 -6.99 -12.00
CA GLY A 178 -5.76 -6.31 -10.90
C GLY A 178 -7.29 -6.36 -10.98
N GLU A 179 -7.95 -5.57 -10.15
CA GLU A 179 -9.40 -5.51 -10.04
C GLU A 179 -10.05 -4.97 -11.33
N ILE A 180 -9.35 -4.06 -12.03
CA ILE A 180 -9.79 -3.62 -13.35
C ILE A 180 -9.70 -4.76 -14.37
N GLY A 181 -8.62 -5.57 -14.35
CA GLY A 181 -8.51 -6.74 -15.20
C GLY A 181 -9.66 -7.73 -15.02
N GLY A 182 -10.04 -8.00 -13.77
CA GLY A 182 -11.19 -8.83 -13.43
C GLY A 182 -12.52 -8.22 -13.89
N PHE A 183 -12.70 -6.91 -13.70
CA PHE A 183 -13.86 -6.18 -14.21
C PHE A 183 -13.99 -6.29 -15.74
N LEU A 184 -12.88 -6.13 -16.47
CA LEU A 184 -12.88 -6.22 -17.93
C LEU A 184 -13.13 -7.65 -18.42
N ALA A 185 -12.65 -8.66 -17.70
CA ALA A 185 -12.99 -10.06 -17.98
C ALA A 185 -14.49 -10.33 -17.78
N ALA A 186 -15.09 -9.84 -16.68
CA ALA A 186 -16.53 -9.92 -16.45
C ALA A 186 -17.33 -9.22 -17.55
N ALA A 187 -16.97 -7.98 -17.91
CA ALA A 187 -17.66 -7.20 -18.94
C ALA A 187 -17.56 -7.86 -20.34
N ASN A 188 -16.41 -8.45 -20.68
CA ASN A 188 -16.24 -9.18 -21.94
C ASN A 188 -17.01 -10.50 -21.98
N ALA A 189 -17.14 -11.19 -20.85
CA ALA A 189 -17.92 -12.42 -20.73
C ALA A 189 -19.44 -12.17 -20.69
N ASP A 190 -19.86 -11.01 -20.20
CA ASP A 190 -21.24 -10.52 -20.18
C ASP A 190 -21.69 -10.03 -21.58
N GLY A 191 -20.80 -9.33 -22.30
CA GLY A 191 -21.03 -8.89 -23.67
C GLY A 191 -21.86 -7.60 -23.81
N ASP A 192 -22.83 -7.36 -22.93
CA ASP A 192 -23.74 -6.20 -22.99
C ASP A 192 -23.29 -4.99 -22.14
N VAL A 193 -22.15 -5.10 -21.44
CA VAL A 193 -21.53 -3.98 -20.70
C VAL A 193 -20.61 -3.13 -21.59
N GLU A 194 -20.65 -1.81 -21.39
CA GLU A 194 -19.69 -0.82 -21.91
C GLU A 194 -18.84 -0.26 -20.74
N PRO A 195 -17.55 -0.65 -20.61
CA PRO A 195 -16.61 -0.01 -19.71
C PRO A 195 -16.35 1.45 -20.10
N VAL A 196 -16.63 2.41 -19.20
CA VAL A 196 -16.39 3.84 -19.40
C VAL A 196 -15.22 4.28 -18.50
N PRO A 197 -13.96 4.24 -19.01
CA PRO A 197 -12.76 4.46 -18.21
C PRO A 197 -12.57 5.93 -17.80
N ILE A 198 -12.51 6.18 -16.49
CA ILE A 198 -12.40 7.53 -15.90
C ILE A 198 -10.95 7.87 -15.58
N VAL A 199 -10.40 7.25 -14.54
CA VAL A 199 -9.01 7.43 -14.07
C VAL A 199 -8.52 6.14 -13.41
N ARG A 200 -7.27 5.76 -13.67
CA ARG A 200 -6.55 4.71 -12.94
C ARG A 200 -5.35 5.37 -12.31
N ALA A 201 -5.30 5.42 -10.99
CA ALA A 201 -4.17 5.90 -10.21
C ALA A 201 -3.75 4.82 -9.22
N TRP A 202 -2.51 4.36 -9.31
CA TRP A 202 -1.93 3.41 -8.37
C TRP A 202 -0.55 3.90 -7.94
N ALA A 203 -0.25 3.84 -6.65
CA ALA A 203 1.06 4.13 -6.09
C ALA A 203 1.44 3.08 -5.04
N LEU A 204 2.73 2.76 -4.98
CA LEU A 204 3.29 1.84 -3.99
C LEU A 204 3.09 2.37 -2.56
N SER A 205 2.76 1.47 -1.63
CA SER A 205 2.62 1.72 -0.19
C SER A 205 3.68 2.66 0.37
N ALA A 206 3.26 3.69 1.09
CA ALA A 206 4.13 4.76 1.61
C ALA A 206 3.40 5.59 2.68
N GLY A 207 3.95 6.73 3.08
CA GLY A 207 3.27 7.72 3.93
C GLY A 207 2.07 8.37 3.24
N ARG A 208 1.39 9.26 3.98
CA ARG A 208 0.14 9.93 3.57
C ARG A 208 0.25 10.55 2.18
N ILE A 209 -0.84 10.48 1.41
CA ILE A 209 -1.00 11.22 0.16
C ILE A 209 -0.96 12.72 0.47
N THR A 210 -0.18 13.50 -0.28
CA THR A 210 -0.14 14.95 -0.04
C THR A 210 -1.49 15.59 -0.34
N ALA A 211 -1.88 16.64 0.40
CA ALA A 211 -3.16 17.32 0.16
C ALA A 211 -3.34 17.72 -1.31
N GLN A 212 -2.28 18.22 -1.95
CA GLN A 212 -2.25 18.56 -3.38
C GLN A 212 -2.50 17.35 -4.29
N ALA A 213 -1.89 16.19 -4.00
CA ALA A 213 -2.10 14.98 -4.78
C ALA A 213 -3.53 14.47 -4.63
N LEU A 214 -4.11 14.48 -3.43
CA LEU A 214 -5.52 14.11 -3.21
C LEU A 214 -6.47 15.01 -4.01
N THR A 215 -6.31 16.33 -3.93
CA THR A 215 -7.15 17.27 -4.70
C THR A 215 -7.08 17.03 -6.21
N LEU A 216 -5.89 16.68 -6.74
CA LEU A 216 -5.72 16.40 -8.17
C LEU A 216 -6.28 15.03 -8.59
N LEU A 217 -6.24 14.02 -7.70
CA LEU A 217 -6.85 12.71 -7.93
C LEU A 217 -8.38 12.79 -7.90
N GLU A 218 -8.95 13.47 -6.89
CA GLU A 218 -10.38 13.75 -6.82
C GLU A 218 -10.86 14.54 -8.04
N ALA A 219 -10.16 15.62 -8.41
CA ALA A 219 -10.54 16.44 -9.56
C ALA A 219 -10.57 15.64 -10.87
N ARG A 220 -9.65 14.69 -11.07
CA ARG A 220 -9.67 13.77 -12.22
C ARG A 220 -10.86 12.80 -12.16
N LEU A 221 -11.14 12.21 -10.99
CA LEU A 221 -12.27 11.30 -10.78
C LEU A 221 -13.61 12.01 -11.04
N VAL A 222 -13.84 13.15 -10.39
CA VAL A 222 -15.09 13.92 -10.48
C VAL A 222 -15.30 14.49 -11.88
N ALA A 223 -14.29 15.15 -12.48
CA ALA A 223 -14.45 15.74 -13.81
C ALA A 223 -14.65 14.68 -14.89
N GLY A 224 -13.91 13.57 -14.83
CA GLY A 224 -14.09 12.47 -15.77
C GLY A 224 -15.46 11.78 -15.63
N LEU A 225 -15.95 11.60 -14.39
CA LEU A 225 -17.29 11.06 -14.14
C LEU A 225 -18.39 12.00 -14.67
N VAL A 226 -18.26 13.31 -14.45
CA VAL A 226 -19.19 14.31 -15.02
C VAL A 226 -19.20 14.28 -16.56
N MET A 227 -18.06 14.04 -17.20
CA MET A 227 -17.99 13.87 -18.67
C MET A 227 -18.52 12.51 -19.16
N ALA A 228 -18.58 11.49 -18.30
CA ALA A 228 -19.07 10.15 -18.65
C ALA A 228 -20.60 10.00 -18.56
N LEU A 229 -21.27 10.87 -17.78
CA LEU A 229 -22.71 10.81 -17.55
C LEU A 229 -23.52 11.03 -18.85
N PRO A 230 -24.64 10.30 -19.04
CA PRO A 230 -25.19 9.27 -18.16
C PRO A 230 -24.42 7.94 -18.22
N VAL A 231 -24.36 7.26 -17.08
CA VAL A 231 -23.97 5.86 -16.91
C VAL A 231 -25.07 5.14 -16.13
N ASP A 232 -25.12 3.81 -16.20
CA ASP A 232 -26.06 2.98 -15.46
C ASP A 232 -25.52 2.56 -14.08
N GLY A 233 -24.19 2.57 -13.87
CA GLY A 233 -23.52 2.19 -12.63
C GLY A 233 -22.07 2.70 -12.52
N VAL A 234 -21.46 2.59 -11.33
CA VAL A 234 -20.04 2.91 -11.09
C VAL A 234 -19.32 1.73 -10.41
N PHE A 235 -18.20 1.32 -10.99
CA PHE A 235 -17.21 0.46 -10.36
C PHE A 235 -16.02 1.31 -9.88
N LEU A 236 -15.68 1.20 -8.60
CA LEU A 236 -14.59 1.95 -7.99
C LEU A 236 -13.65 0.99 -7.25
N SER A 237 -12.45 0.78 -7.80
CA SER A 237 -11.37 0.07 -7.10
C SER A 237 -10.64 1.03 -6.17
N LEU A 238 -10.51 0.64 -4.90
CA LEU A 238 -9.80 1.41 -3.87
C LEU A 238 -9.01 0.43 -3.01
N HIS A 239 -7.87 0.86 -2.47
CA HIS A 239 -7.20 0.04 -1.44
C HIS A 239 -8.04 0.01 -0.14
N GLY A 240 -8.69 1.13 0.21
CA GLY A 240 -9.45 1.26 1.46
C GLY A 240 -8.59 1.49 2.72
N ALA A 241 -7.25 1.40 2.64
CA ALA A 241 -6.32 1.76 3.71
C ALA A 241 -5.55 3.06 3.39
N THR A 242 -6.21 3.97 2.68
CA THR A 242 -5.61 5.17 2.08
C THR A 242 -5.96 6.41 2.91
N ALA A 243 -4.94 7.15 3.32
CA ALA A 243 -5.06 8.41 4.06
C ALA A 243 -4.15 9.49 3.45
N ALA A 244 -4.56 10.74 3.65
CA ALA A 244 -3.89 11.93 3.13
C ALA A 244 -3.66 12.96 4.24
N ASP A 245 -2.93 14.03 3.91
CA ASP A 245 -2.86 15.22 4.76
C ASP A 245 -4.27 15.79 4.99
N GLY A 246 -4.73 15.79 6.24
CA GLY A 246 -6.06 16.29 6.63
C GLY A 246 -7.25 15.35 6.35
N VAL A 247 -7.05 14.23 5.63
CA VAL A 247 -8.13 13.26 5.33
C VAL A 247 -7.70 11.85 5.72
N ASP A 248 -8.22 11.34 6.84
CA ASP A 248 -7.93 10.00 7.35
C ASP A 248 -8.56 8.85 6.55
N ASP A 249 -9.65 9.14 5.83
CA ASP A 249 -10.41 8.17 5.04
C ASP A 249 -10.57 8.71 3.62
N VAL A 250 -9.59 8.43 2.76
CA VAL A 250 -9.61 8.82 1.35
C VAL A 250 -10.59 7.96 0.56
N ALA A 251 -10.79 6.69 0.95
CA ALA A 251 -11.69 5.77 0.25
C ALA A 251 -13.16 6.20 0.39
N GLY A 252 -13.62 6.44 1.61
CA GLY A 252 -14.94 6.99 1.89
C GLY A 252 -15.10 8.43 1.38
N TYR A 253 -14.03 9.24 1.37
CA TYR A 253 -14.04 10.58 0.77
C TYR A 253 -14.33 10.52 -0.74
N LEU A 254 -13.58 9.70 -1.49
CA LEU A 254 -13.79 9.54 -2.93
C LEU A 254 -15.15 8.88 -3.25
N LEU A 255 -15.59 7.90 -2.46
CA LEU A 255 -16.94 7.34 -2.56
C LEU A 255 -18.03 8.41 -2.34
N GLN A 256 -17.83 9.30 -1.37
CA GLN A 256 -18.76 10.41 -1.10
C GLN A 256 -18.80 11.41 -2.26
N SER A 257 -17.65 11.79 -2.83
CA SER A 257 -17.59 12.69 -4.00
C SER A 257 -18.21 12.05 -5.24
N VAL A 258 -18.04 10.73 -5.46
CA VAL A 258 -18.76 9.98 -6.50
C VAL A 258 -20.27 9.98 -6.25
N ARG A 259 -20.71 9.64 -5.03
CA ARG A 259 -22.13 9.59 -4.62
C ARG A 259 -22.84 10.92 -4.80
N GLN A 260 -22.16 12.04 -4.54
CA GLN A 260 -22.68 13.39 -4.80
C GLN A 260 -22.92 13.68 -6.29
N MET A 261 -22.12 13.10 -7.20
CA MET A 261 -22.28 13.32 -8.64
C MET A 261 -23.35 12.42 -9.27
N VAL A 262 -23.50 11.17 -8.80
CA VAL A 262 -24.42 10.19 -9.41
C VAL A 262 -25.79 10.11 -8.72
N GLY A 263 -25.95 10.71 -7.54
CA GLY A 263 -27.18 10.67 -6.75
C GLY A 263 -27.33 9.39 -5.90
N PRO A 264 -28.39 9.30 -5.09
CA PRO A 264 -28.55 8.21 -4.12
C PRO A 264 -28.85 6.85 -4.77
N ASP A 265 -29.59 6.84 -5.88
CA ASP A 265 -30.21 5.62 -6.41
C ASP A 265 -29.31 4.83 -7.38
N LEU A 266 -28.25 5.45 -7.92
CA LEU A 266 -27.38 4.82 -8.93
C LEU A 266 -26.41 3.81 -8.25
N PRO A 267 -26.29 2.56 -8.74
CA PRO A 267 -25.41 1.56 -8.11
C PRO A 267 -23.93 1.94 -8.16
N VAL A 268 -23.30 1.99 -6.98
CA VAL A 268 -21.84 2.21 -6.82
C VAL A 268 -21.27 1.01 -6.06
N VAL A 269 -20.46 0.18 -6.72
CA VAL A 269 -19.83 -0.98 -6.07
C VAL A 269 -18.33 -0.74 -5.94
N ALA A 270 -17.81 -0.95 -4.73
CA ALA A 270 -16.39 -0.85 -4.45
C ALA A 270 -15.73 -2.24 -4.35
N SER A 271 -14.61 -2.41 -5.04
CA SER A 271 -13.65 -3.49 -4.77
C SER A 271 -12.57 -2.95 -3.84
N LEU A 272 -12.23 -3.73 -2.80
CA LEU A 272 -11.36 -3.32 -1.70
C LEU A 272 -10.30 -4.40 -1.39
N ASP A 273 -9.09 -3.96 -1.03
CA ASP A 273 -8.11 -4.83 -0.39
C ASP A 273 -8.64 -5.32 0.96
N HIS A 274 -8.33 -6.54 1.40
CA HIS A 274 -8.72 -6.98 2.74
C HIS A 274 -7.98 -6.19 3.84
N HIS A 275 -6.84 -5.57 3.53
CA HIS A 275 -6.17 -4.61 4.39
C HIS A 275 -6.94 -3.28 4.57
N ALA A 276 -8.10 -3.09 3.94
CA ALA A 276 -8.89 -1.86 4.03
C ALA A 276 -9.37 -1.52 5.46
N ASN A 277 -9.33 -0.23 5.79
CA ASN A 277 -9.94 0.30 6.99
C ASN A 277 -11.40 0.70 6.72
N ILE A 278 -12.34 -0.24 6.83
CA ILE A 278 -13.77 0.07 6.61
C ILE A 278 -14.24 1.10 7.64
N THR A 279 -14.76 2.22 7.16
CA THR A 279 -15.35 3.33 7.94
C THR A 279 -16.86 3.38 7.73
N ARG A 280 -17.55 4.14 8.59
CA ARG A 280 -18.97 4.47 8.37
C ARG A 280 -19.17 5.16 7.01
N ARG A 281 -18.28 6.07 6.63
CA ARG A 281 -18.40 6.84 5.36
C ARG A 281 -18.31 5.94 4.13
N ILE A 282 -17.46 4.90 4.14
CA ILE A 282 -17.39 3.90 3.06
C ILE A 282 -18.75 3.18 2.93
N VAL A 283 -19.30 2.70 4.04
CA VAL A 283 -20.58 1.97 4.08
C VAL A 283 -21.77 2.84 3.66
N GLU A 284 -21.82 4.10 4.09
CA GLU A 284 -22.92 5.04 3.79
C GLU A 284 -22.99 5.50 2.31
N ASN A 285 -21.92 5.34 1.53
CA ASN A 285 -21.85 5.85 0.15
C ASN A 285 -21.80 4.74 -0.91
N ALA A 286 -21.39 3.52 -0.56
CA ALA A 286 -21.42 2.37 -1.46
C ALA A 286 -22.80 1.67 -1.48
N THR A 287 -23.12 1.05 -2.61
CA THR A 287 -24.26 0.12 -2.76
C THR A 287 -23.85 -1.30 -2.37
N ALA A 288 -22.62 -1.72 -2.70
CA ALA A 288 -22.01 -2.94 -2.18
C ALA A 288 -20.49 -2.80 -2.05
N LEU A 289 -19.91 -3.60 -1.16
CA LEU A 289 -18.46 -3.70 -0.90
C LEU A 289 -18.02 -5.16 -1.08
N VAL A 290 -16.95 -5.39 -1.84
CA VAL A 290 -16.36 -6.73 -2.02
C VAL A 290 -14.87 -6.66 -1.69
N GLY A 291 -14.45 -7.38 -0.65
CA GLY A 291 -13.05 -7.49 -0.23
C GLY A 291 -12.31 -8.65 -0.89
N TYR A 292 -10.98 -8.57 -0.93
CA TYR A 292 -10.11 -9.67 -1.34
C TYR A 292 -10.35 -10.94 -0.49
N ARG A 293 -10.20 -12.12 -1.10
CA ARG A 293 -10.36 -13.41 -0.40
C ARG A 293 -9.07 -13.98 0.21
N THR A 294 -7.90 -13.51 -0.23
CA THR A 294 -6.62 -14.20 0.01
C THR A 294 -5.46 -13.26 0.31
N LEU A 295 -4.50 -13.75 1.10
CA LEU A 295 -3.11 -13.30 1.17
C LEU A 295 -2.21 -14.54 0.97
N PRO A 296 -1.45 -14.67 -0.14
CA PRO A 296 -1.22 -13.68 -1.20
C PRO A 296 -2.47 -13.25 -1.98
N HIS A 297 -2.49 -12.00 -2.43
CA HIS A 297 -3.68 -11.36 -3.01
C HIS A 297 -4.05 -11.88 -4.39
N ASP A 298 -5.34 -12.20 -4.58
CA ASP A 298 -5.99 -12.23 -5.90
C ASP A 298 -6.94 -11.00 -6.07
N PRO A 299 -6.41 -9.88 -6.59
CA PRO A 299 -7.24 -8.72 -6.93
C PRO A 299 -8.12 -8.96 -8.17
N PHE A 300 -7.77 -9.91 -9.04
CA PHE A 300 -8.50 -10.17 -10.28
C PHE A 300 -9.86 -10.84 -9.97
N ASP A 301 -9.87 -11.88 -9.13
CA ASP A 301 -11.10 -12.52 -8.64
C ASP A 301 -12.05 -11.48 -8.00
N THR A 302 -11.50 -10.61 -7.15
CA THR A 302 -12.28 -9.56 -6.47
C THR A 302 -12.91 -8.61 -7.48
N GLY A 303 -12.13 -8.19 -8.49
CA GLY A 303 -12.60 -7.36 -9.59
C GLY A 303 -13.74 -8.01 -10.38
N GLU A 304 -13.60 -9.29 -10.73
CA GLU A 304 -14.63 -10.03 -11.48
C GLU A 304 -15.92 -10.18 -10.65
N ARG A 305 -15.80 -10.55 -9.36
CA ARG A 305 -16.95 -10.71 -8.45
C ARG A 305 -17.69 -9.39 -8.21
N ALA A 306 -16.96 -8.31 -7.94
CA ALA A 306 -17.54 -6.98 -7.76
C ALA A 306 -18.22 -6.47 -9.03
N ALA A 307 -17.64 -6.75 -10.21
CA ALA A 307 -18.24 -6.40 -11.50
C ALA A 307 -19.56 -7.15 -11.73
N ARG A 308 -19.58 -8.47 -11.54
CA ARG A 308 -20.80 -9.29 -11.70
C ARG A 308 -21.92 -8.84 -10.75
N LEU A 309 -21.60 -8.54 -9.49
CA LEU A 309 -22.54 -7.99 -8.50
C LEU A 309 -23.10 -6.64 -8.96
N LEU A 310 -22.25 -5.74 -9.47
CA LEU A 310 -22.69 -4.45 -10.02
C LEU A 310 -23.63 -4.64 -11.22
N PHE A 311 -23.31 -5.53 -12.17
CA PHE A 311 -24.14 -5.74 -13.36
C PHE A 311 -25.53 -6.27 -13.00
N ALA A 312 -25.60 -7.26 -12.09
CA ALA A 312 -26.87 -7.78 -11.58
C ALA A 312 -27.69 -6.70 -10.85
N THR A 313 -27.03 -5.87 -10.03
CA THR A 313 -27.68 -4.75 -9.33
C THR A 313 -28.25 -3.72 -10.32
N VAL A 314 -27.48 -3.36 -11.35
CA VAL A 314 -27.90 -2.40 -12.39
C VAL A 314 -29.06 -2.91 -13.24
N ARG A 315 -29.19 -4.23 -13.41
CA ARG A 315 -30.33 -4.90 -14.07
C ARG A 315 -31.55 -5.06 -13.15
N GLY A 316 -31.40 -4.86 -11.84
CA GLY A 316 -32.44 -5.11 -10.84
C GLY A 316 -32.67 -6.60 -10.56
N GLU A 317 -31.66 -7.43 -10.82
CA GLU A 317 -31.65 -8.87 -10.52
C GLU A 317 -31.42 -9.14 -9.03
N VAL A 318 -30.74 -8.22 -8.34
CA VAL A 318 -30.51 -8.17 -6.88
C VAL A 318 -30.60 -6.73 -6.38
N SER A 319 -30.87 -6.56 -5.09
CA SER A 319 -30.96 -5.28 -4.38
C SER A 319 -30.04 -5.29 -3.14
N PRO A 320 -28.73 -5.00 -3.29
CA PRO A 320 -27.75 -5.22 -2.23
C PRO A 320 -28.01 -4.41 -0.96
N THR A 321 -27.92 -5.08 0.19
CA THR A 321 -27.93 -4.47 1.53
C THR A 321 -26.65 -4.81 2.28
N ILE A 322 -25.96 -3.78 2.78
CA ILE A 322 -24.68 -3.92 3.52
C ILE A 322 -24.95 -4.02 5.03
N GLY A 323 -24.40 -5.06 5.65
CA GLY A 323 -24.20 -5.16 7.10
C GLY A 323 -22.72 -5.03 7.43
N TRP A 324 -22.39 -4.34 8.51
CA TRP A 324 -21.00 -4.04 8.88
C TRP A 324 -20.81 -4.08 10.39
N HIS A 325 -19.66 -4.60 10.82
CA HIS A 325 -19.22 -4.45 12.20
C HIS A 325 -17.74 -4.05 12.24
N LYS A 326 -17.46 -2.94 12.93
CA LYS A 326 -16.10 -2.53 13.31
C LYS A 326 -15.64 -3.37 14.50
N ILE A 327 -14.36 -3.73 14.53
CA ILE A 327 -13.74 -4.57 15.55
C ILE A 327 -12.58 -3.77 16.16
N PRO A 328 -12.50 -3.59 17.49
CA PRO A 328 -11.41 -2.88 18.16
C PRO A 328 -10.17 -3.78 18.29
N LEU A 329 -9.68 -4.25 17.14
CA LEU A 329 -8.59 -5.20 16.97
C LEU A 329 -7.56 -4.66 15.97
N LEU A 330 -6.29 -4.76 16.34
CA LEU A 330 -5.12 -4.80 15.47
C LEU A 330 -4.30 -6.07 15.76
N ALA A 331 -3.63 -6.59 14.74
CA ALA A 331 -2.61 -7.60 14.90
C ALA A 331 -1.53 -7.46 13.81
N PRO A 332 -0.33 -8.03 13.99
CA PRO A 332 0.79 -7.82 13.07
C PRO A 332 0.64 -8.61 11.78
N ALA A 333 1.31 -8.15 10.72
CA ALA A 333 1.25 -8.78 9.40
C ALA A 333 1.82 -10.21 9.38
N ASP A 334 2.62 -10.61 10.39
CA ASP A 334 3.18 -11.95 10.57
C ASP A 334 2.14 -13.08 10.48
N ARG A 335 0.90 -12.84 10.94
CA ARG A 335 -0.22 -13.80 10.88
C ARG A 335 -1.30 -13.41 9.86
N GLY A 336 -0.91 -12.66 8.82
CA GLY A 336 -1.81 -12.19 7.76
C GLY A 336 -2.14 -13.22 6.67
N SER A 337 -1.31 -14.27 6.48
CA SER A 337 -1.50 -15.22 5.38
C SER A 337 -2.79 -16.01 5.51
N THR A 338 -3.63 -16.01 4.47
CA THR A 338 -4.89 -16.79 4.46
C THR A 338 -4.67 -18.28 4.25
N ASP A 339 -3.43 -18.71 3.96
CA ASP A 339 -3.08 -20.12 3.81
C ASP A 339 -2.86 -20.78 5.19
N GLU A 340 -2.70 -20.00 6.27
CA GLU A 340 -2.40 -20.50 7.62
C GLU A 340 -3.40 -20.00 8.69
N PRO A 341 -3.69 -20.81 9.74
CA PRO A 341 -4.39 -20.33 10.93
C PRO A 341 -3.57 -19.27 11.70
N PRO A 342 -4.24 -18.30 12.36
CA PRO A 342 -5.69 -18.16 12.51
C PRO A 342 -6.41 -17.50 11.33
N MET A 343 -5.71 -16.85 10.38
CA MET A 343 -6.37 -16.05 9.34
C MET A 343 -7.19 -16.92 8.36
N HIS A 344 -6.65 -18.07 7.92
CA HIS A 344 -7.37 -19.07 7.13
C HIS A 344 -8.76 -19.32 7.70
N THR A 345 -8.85 -19.68 8.99
CA THR A 345 -10.10 -19.98 9.71
C THR A 345 -11.17 -18.89 9.58
N TRP A 346 -10.76 -17.61 9.59
CA TRP A 346 -11.67 -16.47 9.50
C TRP A 346 -12.20 -16.24 8.08
N PHE A 347 -11.32 -16.32 7.07
CA PHE A 347 -11.70 -16.19 5.67
C PHE A 347 -12.58 -17.36 5.21
N ASP A 348 -12.26 -18.56 5.69
CA ASP A 348 -13.00 -19.80 5.47
C ASP A 348 -14.42 -19.75 6.08
N ALA A 349 -14.59 -19.04 7.20
CA ALA A 349 -15.93 -18.76 7.76
C ALA A 349 -16.75 -17.84 6.84
N ALA A 350 -16.14 -16.79 6.27
CA ALA A 350 -16.80 -15.95 5.28
C ALA A 350 -17.16 -16.73 4.00
N ARG A 351 -16.32 -17.66 3.53
CA ARG A 351 -16.63 -18.55 2.40
C ARG A 351 -17.85 -19.44 2.68
N ARG A 352 -17.99 -19.95 3.92
CA ARG A 352 -19.16 -20.72 4.37
C ARG A 352 -20.42 -19.86 4.47
N MET A 353 -20.32 -18.62 4.95
CA MET A 353 -21.45 -17.68 5.03
C MET A 353 -22.00 -17.30 3.64
N GLU A 354 -21.13 -17.17 2.62
CA GLU A 354 -21.55 -16.96 1.23
C GLU A 354 -22.32 -18.14 0.60
N GLN A 355 -22.41 -19.31 1.26
CA GLN A 355 -23.27 -20.42 0.81
C GLN A 355 -24.71 -20.34 1.34
N GLN A 356 -25.03 -19.35 2.17
CA GLN A 356 -26.39 -19.18 2.69
C GLN A 356 -27.29 -18.49 1.67
N PRO A 357 -28.59 -18.86 1.57
CA PRO A 357 -29.54 -18.16 0.70
C PRO A 357 -29.59 -16.66 1.00
N GLY A 358 -29.64 -15.84 -0.07
CA GLY A 358 -29.68 -14.38 0.04
C GLY A 358 -28.31 -13.70 0.19
N VAL A 359 -27.22 -14.43 0.44
CA VAL A 359 -25.89 -13.82 0.64
C VAL A 359 -25.15 -13.62 -0.69
N LEU A 360 -24.69 -12.39 -0.94
CA LEU A 360 -24.04 -11.98 -2.19
C LEU A 360 -22.51 -11.89 -2.06
N ALA A 361 -22.01 -11.41 -0.91
CA ALA A 361 -20.59 -11.39 -0.58
C ALA A 361 -20.38 -11.31 0.94
N VAL A 362 -19.31 -11.93 1.46
CA VAL A 362 -18.88 -11.76 2.86
C VAL A 362 -17.37 -11.54 2.90
N SER A 363 -16.94 -10.44 3.49
CA SER A 363 -15.58 -9.93 3.41
C SER A 363 -15.01 -9.65 4.81
N PRO A 364 -13.99 -10.43 5.26
CA PRO A 364 -13.15 -10.07 6.39
C PRO A 364 -12.16 -8.98 5.99
N PHE A 365 -11.96 -8.00 6.87
CA PHE A 365 -11.01 -6.90 6.66
C PHE A 365 -10.03 -6.77 7.85
N PRO A 366 -8.93 -7.54 7.85
CA PRO A 366 -7.82 -7.34 8.77
C PRO A 366 -7.00 -6.12 8.32
N VAL A 367 -7.44 -4.92 8.73
CA VAL A 367 -6.78 -3.66 8.33
C VAL A 367 -5.29 -3.68 8.61
N GLN A 368 -4.49 -3.16 7.66
CA GLN A 368 -3.03 -3.10 7.81
C GLN A 368 -2.62 -2.33 9.08
N PRO A 369 -1.57 -2.80 9.80
CA PRO A 369 -1.41 -2.47 11.21
C PRO A 369 -0.67 -1.16 11.51
N TRP A 370 -0.35 -0.33 10.51
CA TRP A 370 0.46 0.89 10.66
C TRP A 370 -0.29 2.16 10.23
N LEU A 371 -1.59 2.24 10.56
CA LEU A 371 -2.53 3.26 10.09
C LEU A 371 -3.18 4.06 11.25
N ASP A 372 -2.53 5.10 11.77
CA ASP A 372 -3.08 5.97 12.81
C ASP A 372 -4.16 6.93 12.24
N VAL A 373 -5.44 6.54 12.38
CA VAL A 373 -6.62 7.23 11.83
C VAL A 373 -7.84 7.13 12.76
N ALA A 374 -8.74 8.12 12.69
CA ALA A 374 -9.89 8.28 13.60
C ALA A 374 -10.87 7.10 13.69
N GLU A 375 -11.04 6.33 12.60
CA GLU A 375 -11.88 5.12 12.55
C GLU A 375 -11.03 3.86 12.31
N LEU A 376 -9.86 3.74 12.96
CA LEU A 376 -9.03 2.52 12.85
C LEU A 376 -9.68 1.29 13.49
N GLY A 377 -9.46 0.12 12.88
CA GLY A 377 -9.75 -1.20 13.46
C GLY A 377 -10.21 -2.20 12.40
N TRP A 378 -10.02 -3.50 12.67
CA TRP A 378 -10.49 -4.59 11.79
C TRP A 378 -12.00 -4.48 11.52
N SER A 379 -12.50 -5.09 10.46
CA SER A 379 -13.94 -5.09 10.15
C SER A 379 -14.42 -6.41 9.57
N ALA A 380 -15.71 -6.67 9.78
CA ALA A 380 -16.48 -7.67 9.04
C ALA A 380 -17.55 -6.96 8.23
N VAL A 381 -17.73 -7.37 6.97
CA VAL A 381 -18.80 -6.88 6.09
C VAL A 381 -19.52 -8.07 5.47
N ALA A 382 -20.85 -8.03 5.44
CA ALA A 382 -21.67 -8.92 4.65
C ALA A 382 -22.58 -8.09 3.72
N VAL A 383 -22.83 -8.62 2.53
CA VAL A 383 -23.75 -8.05 1.54
C VAL A 383 -24.76 -9.12 1.17
N THR A 384 -26.04 -8.78 1.26
CA THR A 384 -27.16 -9.68 0.99
C THR A 384 -28.12 -9.09 -0.04
N ASP A 385 -29.00 -9.90 -0.60
CA ASP A 385 -30.11 -9.45 -1.44
C ASP A 385 -31.32 -9.05 -0.56
N HIS A 386 -31.54 -7.74 -0.44
CA HIS A 386 -32.65 -7.09 0.25
C HIS A 386 -32.88 -7.42 1.76
N ASP A 387 -32.04 -8.23 2.41
CA ASP A 387 -32.14 -8.54 3.85
C ASP A 387 -31.05 -7.85 4.72
N PRO A 388 -31.27 -6.61 5.18
CA PRO A 388 -30.31 -5.92 6.04
C PRO A 388 -30.18 -6.55 7.44
N ALA A 389 -31.12 -7.40 7.87
CA ALA A 389 -31.04 -8.08 9.16
C ALA A 389 -30.07 -9.27 9.07
N GLN A 390 -30.20 -10.10 8.04
CA GLN A 390 -29.23 -11.17 7.74
C GLN A 390 -27.83 -10.58 7.53
N ALA A 391 -27.69 -9.49 6.78
CA ALA A 391 -26.39 -8.84 6.57
C ALA A 391 -25.73 -8.42 7.89
N GLN A 392 -26.48 -7.74 8.77
CA GLN A 392 -25.94 -7.27 10.05
C GLN A 392 -25.63 -8.43 11.02
N GLN A 393 -26.44 -9.49 11.02
CA GLN A 393 -26.17 -10.71 11.78
C GLN A 393 -24.87 -11.37 11.34
N LEU A 394 -24.69 -11.61 10.03
CA LEU A 394 -23.48 -12.25 9.49
C LEU A 394 -22.22 -11.42 9.77
N ALA A 395 -22.31 -10.09 9.66
CA ALA A 395 -21.21 -9.21 10.03
C ALA A 395 -20.86 -9.31 11.54
N ALA A 396 -21.85 -9.38 12.42
CA ALA A 396 -21.63 -9.56 13.87
C ALA A 396 -21.06 -10.96 14.21
N GLU A 397 -21.57 -12.03 13.60
CA GLU A 397 -21.06 -13.40 13.76
C GLU A 397 -19.61 -13.53 13.31
N LEU A 398 -19.26 -12.96 12.15
CA LEU A 398 -17.90 -13.00 11.60
C LEU A 398 -16.95 -12.14 12.45
N ALA A 399 -17.40 -10.99 12.95
CA ALA A 399 -16.61 -10.14 13.83
C ALA A 399 -16.31 -10.80 15.20
N ASN A 400 -17.30 -11.50 15.77
CA ASN A 400 -17.12 -12.28 16.99
C ASN A 400 -16.09 -13.41 16.83
N GLN A 401 -16.01 -14.04 15.65
CA GLN A 401 -15.01 -15.09 15.37
C GLN A 401 -13.57 -14.55 15.32
N ALA A 402 -13.31 -13.40 14.69
CA ALA A 402 -11.99 -12.77 14.75
C ALA A 402 -11.60 -12.41 16.18
N TRP A 403 -12.53 -11.88 16.96
CA TRP A 403 -12.28 -11.48 18.34
C TRP A 403 -11.96 -12.65 19.27
N ALA A 404 -12.61 -13.80 19.07
CA ALA A 404 -12.29 -15.03 19.79
C ALA A 404 -10.86 -15.53 19.48
N MET A 405 -10.38 -15.29 18.25
CA MET A 405 -9.03 -15.67 17.82
C MET A 405 -7.94 -14.60 18.07
N ARG A 406 -8.29 -13.44 18.65
CA ARG A 406 -7.39 -12.25 18.70
C ARG A 406 -5.98 -12.51 19.23
N ALA A 407 -5.83 -13.36 20.24
CA ALA A 407 -4.53 -13.69 20.81
C ALA A 407 -3.66 -14.57 19.90
N ALA A 408 -4.26 -15.40 19.03
CA ALA A 408 -3.52 -16.27 18.12
C ALA A 408 -2.81 -15.50 16.99
N PHE A 409 -3.29 -14.30 16.64
CA PHE A 409 -2.58 -13.43 15.69
C PHE A 409 -1.30 -12.81 16.28
N TRP A 410 -1.09 -12.92 17.60
CA TRP A 410 0.10 -12.44 18.32
C TRP A 410 1.11 -13.56 18.67
N ASP A 411 0.83 -14.81 18.27
CA ASP A 411 1.80 -15.91 18.33
C ASP A 411 2.84 -15.76 17.20
N ILE A 412 3.91 -15.01 17.47
CA ILE A 412 4.89 -14.58 16.46
C ILE A 412 6.28 -15.14 16.77
N ARG A 413 6.95 -15.65 15.74
CA ARG A 413 8.29 -16.23 15.84
C ARG A 413 9.26 -15.55 14.87
N ARG A 414 10.11 -14.68 15.41
CA ARG A 414 11.26 -14.08 14.72
C ARG A 414 12.56 -14.47 15.43
N LEU A 415 13.69 -14.41 14.72
CA LEU A 415 15.01 -14.67 15.28
C LEU A 415 15.76 -13.37 15.58
N PRO A 416 16.48 -13.26 16.72
CA PRO A 416 17.38 -12.13 16.95
C PRO A 416 18.33 -11.92 15.75
N PRO A 417 18.56 -10.68 15.28
CA PRO A 417 19.24 -10.45 13.99
C PRO A 417 20.62 -11.14 13.85
N ALA A 418 21.41 -11.17 14.92
CA ALA A 418 22.70 -11.86 14.91
C ALA A 418 22.57 -13.40 14.78
N GLU A 419 21.50 -13.99 15.34
CA GLU A 419 21.19 -15.42 15.22
C GLU A 419 20.65 -15.78 13.85
N ALA A 420 19.79 -14.93 13.26
CA ALA A 420 19.31 -15.10 11.89
C ALA A 420 20.48 -15.14 10.89
N ILE A 421 21.47 -14.25 11.05
CA ILE A 421 22.70 -14.25 10.25
C ILE A 421 23.56 -15.50 10.51
N ARG A 422 23.73 -15.95 11.76
CA ARG A 422 24.46 -17.20 12.06
C ARG A 422 23.84 -18.40 11.34
N GLN A 423 22.53 -18.59 11.50
CA GLN A 423 21.83 -19.74 10.92
C GLN A 423 21.87 -19.71 9.39
N ALA A 424 21.70 -18.54 8.77
CA ALA A 424 21.82 -18.38 7.32
C ALA A 424 23.26 -18.64 6.81
N ALA A 425 24.28 -18.14 7.52
CA ALA A 425 25.68 -18.33 7.16
C ALA A 425 26.19 -19.77 7.38
N ALA A 426 25.64 -20.49 8.36
CA ALA A 426 25.99 -21.87 8.68
C ALA A 426 25.11 -22.93 7.96
N ALA A 427 24.09 -22.51 7.20
CA ALA A 427 23.22 -23.43 6.47
C ALA A 427 24.01 -24.24 5.41
N PRO A 428 23.77 -25.55 5.27
CA PRO A 428 24.56 -26.42 4.39
C PRO A 428 24.37 -26.17 2.89
N GLN A 429 23.35 -25.37 2.52
CA GLN A 429 23.11 -24.91 1.14
C GLN A 429 22.52 -23.50 1.18
N GLY A 430 22.98 -22.63 0.28
CA GLY A 430 22.43 -21.30 0.05
C GLY A 430 21.80 -21.13 -1.35
N PRO A 431 21.17 -19.98 -1.64
CA PRO A 431 20.96 -18.86 -0.72
C PRO A 431 19.84 -19.11 0.31
N ILE A 432 20.09 -18.73 1.57
CA ILE A 432 19.05 -18.53 2.57
C ILE A 432 18.56 -17.08 2.52
N VAL A 433 17.25 -16.87 2.41
CA VAL A 433 16.65 -15.53 2.46
C VAL A 433 16.53 -15.09 3.92
N VAL A 434 17.06 -13.91 4.27
CA VAL A 434 16.90 -13.32 5.60
C VAL A 434 16.01 -12.08 5.47
N ALA A 435 14.77 -12.19 5.93
CA ALA A 435 13.77 -11.15 5.83
C ALA A 435 13.93 -10.10 6.94
N ASP A 436 14.27 -8.87 6.56
CA ASP A 436 14.13 -7.67 7.39
C ASP A 436 12.66 -7.21 7.33
N ALA A 437 11.76 -8.03 7.89
CA ALA A 437 10.32 -7.82 7.81
C ALA A 437 9.90 -6.46 8.40
N SER A 438 10.62 -5.98 9.42
CA SER A 438 10.38 -4.67 10.03
C SER A 438 10.72 -3.48 9.14
N ASP A 439 11.41 -3.68 8.02
CA ASP A 439 11.69 -2.66 7.00
C ASP A 439 11.13 -3.07 5.62
N SER A 440 9.88 -3.56 5.61
CA SER A 440 9.17 -4.03 4.42
C SER A 440 8.74 -2.86 3.51
N VAL A 441 9.36 -2.72 2.34
CA VAL A 441 9.07 -1.58 1.43
C VAL A 441 7.67 -1.64 0.83
N LEU A 442 7.11 -2.84 0.63
CA LEU A 442 5.71 -3.03 0.23
C LEU A 442 4.72 -2.75 1.37
N SER A 443 5.20 -2.59 2.61
CA SER A 443 4.40 -2.19 3.77
C SER A 443 4.55 -0.70 4.08
N GLY A 444 5.12 0.10 3.18
CA GLY A 444 5.32 1.54 3.38
C GLY A 444 6.59 1.94 4.12
N ALA A 445 7.43 0.99 4.54
CA ALA A 445 8.74 1.28 5.13
C ALA A 445 9.73 1.86 4.11
N THR A 446 10.87 2.32 4.61
CA THR A 446 11.86 3.13 3.88
C THR A 446 12.91 2.31 3.13
N GLY A 447 13.18 1.07 3.55
CA GLY A 447 14.21 0.21 2.95
C GLY A 447 15.64 0.53 3.39
N ASP A 448 15.81 1.42 4.38
CA ASP A 448 17.11 1.94 4.82
C ASP A 448 17.62 1.39 6.17
N SER A 449 16.93 0.41 6.77
CA SER A 449 17.41 -0.24 8.01
C SER A 449 18.78 -0.89 7.81
N THR A 450 19.71 -0.59 8.71
CA THR A 450 21.03 -1.21 8.76
C THR A 450 21.07 -2.47 9.62
N CYS A 451 19.94 -2.92 10.15
CA CYS A 451 19.87 -3.95 11.21
C CYS A 451 20.70 -5.20 10.89
N LEU A 452 20.43 -5.84 9.74
CA LEU A 452 21.15 -7.03 9.30
C LEU A 452 22.56 -6.72 8.78
N LEU A 453 22.81 -5.52 8.24
CA LEU A 453 24.17 -5.09 7.88
C LEU A 453 25.07 -4.99 9.12
N ARG A 454 24.58 -4.47 10.25
CA ARG A 454 25.31 -4.49 11.54
C ARG A 454 25.61 -5.92 11.98
N ALA A 455 24.60 -6.80 11.92
CA ALA A 455 24.74 -8.20 12.31
C ALA A 455 25.73 -8.98 11.41
N LEU A 456 25.83 -8.63 10.12
CA LEU A 456 26.80 -9.17 9.17
C LEU A 456 28.22 -8.64 9.42
N LEU A 457 28.38 -7.32 9.62
CA LEU A 457 29.69 -6.69 9.87
C LEU A 457 30.34 -7.08 11.21
N GLN A 458 29.55 -7.63 12.13
CA GLN A 458 30.01 -8.15 13.43
C GLN A 458 30.43 -9.63 13.38
N GLN A 459 30.38 -10.29 12.22
CA GLN A 459 30.57 -11.74 12.09
C GLN A 459 31.42 -12.11 10.86
N GLU A 460 32.30 -13.10 11.02
CA GLU A 460 33.04 -13.66 9.89
C GLU A 460 32.17 -14.65 9.11
N ILE A 461 31.58 -14.17 8.01
CA ILE A 461 30.81 -15.01 7.08
C ILE A 461 31.72 -15.48 5.93
N GLY A 462 31.85 -16.80 5.76
CA GLY A 462 32.69 -17.38 4.70
C GLY A 462 32.07 -17.36 3.31
N GLY A 463 30.76 -17.14 3.20
CA GLY A 463 30.01 -17.14 1.94
C GLY A 463 29.48 -15.75 1.56
N LEU A 464 29.23 -15.57 0.26
CA LEU A 464 28.70 -14.34 -0.33
C LEU A 464 27.35 -13.95 0.31
N ALA A 465 27.24 -12.71 0.79
CA ALA A 465 26.01 -12.15 1.35
C ALA A 465 25.53 -10.96 0.52
N LEU A 466 24.30 -11.01 0.03
CA LEU A 466 23.68 -9.91 -0.73
C LEU A 466 22.81 -9.07 0.20
N VAL A 467 22.97 -7.74 0.16
CA VAL A 467 22.26 -6.80 1.05
C VAL A 467 21.76 -5.58 0.26
N PRO A 468 20.46 -5.26 0.27
CA PRO A 468 19.91 -4.02 -0.25
C PRO A 468 19.72 -2.97 0.86
N ILE A 469 20.12 -1.71 0.61
CA ILE A 469 19.80 -0.55 1.45
C ILE A 469 19.44 0.65 0.58
N VAL A 470 18.37 1.37 0.91
CA VAL A 470 18.01 2.63 0.26
C VAL A 470 18.82 3.77 0.89
N ASP A 471 19.72 4.37 0.11
CA ASP A 471 20.60 5.46 0.55
C ASP A 471 21.13 6.28 -0.64
N ALA A 472 20.46 7.40 -0.94
CA ALA A 472 20.89 8.31 -2.00
C ALA A 472 22.26 8.99 -1.72
N PRO A 473 22.57 9.46 -0.49
CA PRO A 473 23.92 9.93 -0.13
C PRO A 473 25.04 8.91 -0.42
N ALA A 474 24.84 7.63 -0.13
CA ALA A 474 25.82 6.57 -0.40
C ALA A 474 25.97 6.28 -1.90
N VAL A 475 24.88 6.34 -2.67
CA VAL A 475 24.91 6.29 -4.15
C VAL A 475 25.72 7.46 -4.72
N GLU A 476 25.49 8.69 -4.25
CA GLU A 476 26.27 9.86 -4.67
C GLU A 476 27.75 9.71 -4.31
N ALA A 477 28.09 9.28 -3.09
CA ALA A 477 29.48 9.04 -2.69
C ALA A 477 30.18 8.01 -3.59
N ALA A 478 29.48 6.93 -3.96
CA ALA A 478 30.00 5.90 -4.87
C ALA A 478 30.19 6.40 -6.31
N ILE A 479 29.26 7.22 -6.83
CA ILE A 479 29.35 7.83 -8.17
C ILE A 479 30.50 8.83 -8.23
N ASN A 480 30.64 9.71 -7.23
CA ASN A 480 31.67 10.73 -7.20
C ASN A 480 33.09 10.16 -7.02
N ALA A 481 33.24 9.00 -6.36
CA ALA A 481 34.50 8.27 -6.30
C ALA A 481 34.78 7.45 -7.58
N GLY A 482 33.74 6.84 -8.15
CA GLY A 482 33.83 5.99 -9.34
C GLY A 482 34.24 4.54 -9.05
N ALA A 483 33.96 3.66 -10.03
CA ALA A 483 34.21 2.23 -9.90
C ALA A 483 35.71 1.89 -9.70
N GLY A 484 35.97 0.85 -8.91
CA GLY A 484 37.29 0.41 -8.50
C GLY A 484 37.84 1.13 -7.26
N GLN A 485 37.37 2.33 -6.92
CA GLN A 485 37.86 3.09 -5.76
C GLN A 485 37.37 2.51 -4.43
N VAL A 486 38.02 2.92 -3.33
CA VAL A 486 37.63 2.61 -1.96
C VAL A 486 37.11 3.88 -1.29
N ILE A 487 35.94 3.80 -0.68
CA ILE A 487 35.28 4.89 0.04
C ILE A 487 35.03 4.50 1.50
N THR A 488 34.99 5.49 2.38
CA THR A 488 34.49 5.35 3.75
C THR A 488 33.31 6.29 3.93
N VAL A 489 32.13 5.74 4.21
CA VAL A 489 30.86 6.49 4.20
C VAL A 489 29.86 5.87 5.19
N PRO A 490 29.01 6.66 5.89
CA PRO A 490 27.83 6.14 6.57
C PRO A 490 26.80 5.64 5.55
N VAL A 491 26.13 4.53 5.84
CA VAL A 491 25.07 3.96 5.00
C VAL A 491 23.86 3.55 5.85
N GLY A 492 22.66 3.80 5.31
CA GLY A 492 21.35 3.51 5.91
C GLY A 492 20.97 4.47 7.04
N GLY A 493 19.74 4.37 7.55
CA GLY A 493 19.21 5.24 8.61
C GLY A 493 19.19 6.74 8.25
N THR A 494 18.97 7.05 6.96
CA THR A 494 18.87 8.42 6.44
C THR A 494 17.42 8.88 6.27
N LEU A 495 16.47 7.93 6.20
CA LEU A 495 15.05 8.16 5.99
C LEU A 495 14.25 7.84 7.26
N ASP A 496 14.40 6.64 7.83
CA ASP A 496 13.77 6.27 9.10
C ASP A 496 14.39 7.04 10.27
N ARG A 497 13.60 7.89 10.92
CA ARG A 497 14.01 8.71 12.09
C ARG A 497 13.53 8.15 13.43
N LEU A 498 12.79 7.04 13.42
CA LEU A 498 12.31 6.35 14.63
C LEU A 498 13.24 5.19 15.00
N PHE A 499 13.66 4.39 14.03
CA PHE A 499 14.50 3.20 14.25
C PHE A 499 15.81 3.19 13.45
N GLY A 500 15.97 4.10 12.48
CA GLY A 500 17.15 4.19 11.63
C GLY A 500 18.43 4.52 12.41
N GLN A 501 19.51 3.78 12.10
CA GLN A 501 20.83 3.97 12.69
C GLN A 501 21.90 3.79 11.60
N PRO A 502 22.51 4.87 11.08
CA PRO A 502 23.55 4.77 10.05
C PRO A 502 24.76 3.96 10.49
N VAL A 503 25.40 3.27 9.54
CA VAL A 503 26.60 2.46 9.77
C VAL A 503 27.72 2.93 8.87
N THR A 504 28.82 3.39 9.45
CA THR A 504 30.04 3.70 8.69
C THR A 504 30.71 2.42 8.21
N ILE A 505 30.84 2.28 6.89
CA ILE A 505 31.59 1.19 6.25
C ILE A 505 32.79 1.75 5.50
N THR A 506 33.80 0.91 5.29
CA THR A 506 34.85 1.14 4.28
C THR A 506 34.71 0.06 3.22
N ALA A 507 34.38 0.46 1.99
CA ALA A 507 33.95 -0.43 0.93
C ALA A 507 34.64 -0.10 -0.40
N ARG A 508 34.80 -1.10 -1.27
CA ARG A 508 35.16 -0.86 -2.68
C ARG A 508 33.89 -0.63 -3.50
N VAL A 509 33.89 0.38 -4.36
CA VAL A 509 32.86 0.55 -5.39
C VAL A 509 33.13 -0.48 -6.50
N GLU A 510 32.28 -1.51 -6.64
CA GLU A 510 32.43 -2.50 -7.72
C GLU A 510 31.81 -2.00 -9.02
N GLY A 511 30.72 -1.24 -8.94
CA GLY A 511 30.11 -0.58 -10.09
C GLY A 511 29.04 0.44 -9.68
N VAL A 512 28.64 1.26 -10.65
CA VAL A 512 27.55 2.23 -10.54
C VAL A 512 26.64 2.11 -11.77
N ALA A 513 25.33 2.31 -11.59
CA ALA A 513 24.34 2.24 -12.67
C ALA A 513 23.45 3.49 -12.67
N PRO A 514 23.06 4.00 -13.86
CA PRO A 514 22.24 5.20 -14.00
C PRO A 514 20.78 4.98 -13.57
N ALA A 515 20.03 6.08 -13.49
CA ALA A 515 18.58 6.07 -13.26
C ALA A 515 17.81 5.33 -14.37
N GLY A 516 16.55 4.98 -14.10
CA GLY A 516 15.74 4.11 -14.98
C GLY A 516 16.00 2.61 -14.79
N MET A 517 16.84 2.20 -13.82
CA MET A 517 16.89 0.81 -13.39
C MET A 517 15.63 0.49 -12.57
N ALA A 518 14.73 -0.32 -13.11
CA ALA A 518 13.58 -0.86 -12.39
C ALA A 518 13.88 -2.26 -11.85
N ALA A 519 13.42 -2.53 -10.63
CA ALA A 519 13.20 -3.88 -10.13
C ALA A 519 11.86 -4.39 -10.69
N ALA A 520 11.80 -5.67 -11.06
CA ALA A 520 10.60 -6.33 -11.58
C ALA A 520 10.14 -7.49 -10.68
N GLY A 521 8.83 -7.76 -10.65
CA GLY A 521 8.26 -8.87 -9.89
C GLY A 521 6.76 -9.03 -10.11
N PRO A 522 6.08 -9.88 -9.31
CA PRO A 522 4.62 -10.06 -9.37
C PRO A 522 3.82 -8.76 -9.20
N TRP A 523 4.39 -7.76 -8.52
CA TRP A 523 3.78 -6.44 -8.27
C TRP A 523 4.06 -5.41 -9.40
N GLY A 524 4.53 -5.86 -10.56
CA GLY A 524 4.88 -5.00 -11.70
C GLY A 524 6.35 -4.58 -11.69
N SER A 525 6.61 -3.28 -11.79
CA SER A 525 7.97 -2.72 -11.89
C SER A 525 8.11 -1.43 -11.10
N ALA A 526 9.16 -1.30 -10.27
CA ALA A 526 9.43 -0.13 -9.45
C ALA A 526 10.85 0.41 -9.65
N GLU A 527 11.00 1.71 -9.89
CA GLU A 527 12.30 2.35 -10.12
C GLU A 527 13.17 2.36 -8.85
N LEU A 528 14.46 2.04 -9.00
CA LEU A 528 15.50 2.15 -7.95
C LEU A 528 16.26 3.49 -7.99
N GLY A 529 16.05 4.30 -9.03
CA GLY A 529 16.88 5.47 -9.33
C GLY A 529 18.28 5.05 -9.78
N ARG A 530 19.29 5.90 -9.54
CA ARG A 530 20.70 5.51 -9.63
C ARG A 530 21.01 4.49 -8.53
N THR A 531 21.97 3.61 -8.79
CA THR A 531 22.41 2.59 -7.83
C THR A 531 23.91 2.37 -7.88
N ALA A 532 24.47 1.83 -6.81
CA ALA A 532 25.86 1.38 -6.76
C ALA A 532 26.00 0.06 -6.02
N LEU A 533 26.96 -0.76 -6.43
CA LEU A 533 27.33 -1.98 -5.71
C LEU A 533 28.63 -1.72 -4.93
N LEU A 534 28.55 -1.87 -3.61
CA LEU A 534 29.66 -1.71 -2.67
C LEU A 534 30.06 -3.08 -2.11
N SER A 535 31.36 -3.37 -2.03
CA SER A 535 31.85 -4.60 -1.42
C SER A 535 32.65 -4.38 -0.14
N VAL A 536 32.30 -5.17 0.88
CA VAL A 536 32.94 -5.21 2.20
C VAL A 536 33.22 -6.69 2.52
N GLY A 537 34.39 -7.18 2.12
CA GLY A 537 34.73 -8.59 2.20
C GLY A 537 33.76 -9.45 1.38
N ALA A 538 33.06 -10.38 2.05
CA ALA A 538 32.05 -11.24 1.46
C ALA A 538 30.68 -10.55 1.25
N ILE A 539 30.45 -9.37 1.83
CA ILE A 539 29.21 -8.61 1.67
C ILE A 539 29.19 -7.90 0.30
N ARG A 540 28.05 -7.95 -0.38
CA ARG A 540 27.70 -7.14 -1.54
C ARG A 540 26.46 -6.30 -1.23
N LEU A 541 26.73 -5.03 -0.94
CA LEU A 541 25.76 -4.04 -0.53
C LEU A 541 25.33 -3.22 -1.75
N LEU A 542 24.11 -3.47 -2.22
CA LEU A 542 23.45 -2.64 -3.21
C LEU A 542 22.87 -1.41 -2.50
N VAL A 543 23.32 -0.23 -2.87
CA VAL A 543 22.72 1.05 -2.47
C VAL A 543 21.90 1.64 -3.61
N SER A 544 20.72 2.18 -3.30
CA SER A 544 19.79 2.77 -4.27
C SER A 544 19.16 4.08 -3.81
N GLU A 545 18.83 4.98 -4.74
CA GLU A 545 18.11 6.23 -4.42
C GLU A 545 16.63 6.01 -4.06
N ARG A 546 16.04 4.90 -4.54
CA ARG A 546 14.63 4.55 -4.34
C ARG A 546 14.49 3.11 -3.86
N ARG A 547 13.30 2.80 -3.32
CA ARG A 547 12.96 1.51 -2.68
C ARG A 547 12.89 0.32 -3.63
N GLY A 548 12.50 0.52 -4.89
CA GLY A 548 12.19 -0.56 -5.83
C GLY A 548 11.30 -1.62 -5.18
N PHE A 549 11.72 -2.88 -5.27
CA PHE A 549 11.17 -3.99 -4.49
C PHE A 549 12.21 -4.61 -3.53
N GLY A 550 12.91 -3.77 -2.76
CA GLY A 550 13.57 -4.22 -1.52
C GLY A 550 14.65 -5.31 -1.67
N GLY A 551 15.28 -5.41 -2.85
CA GLY A 551 16.24 -6.44 -3.21
C GLY A 551 15.67 -7.83 -3.49
N ALA A 552 14.34 -7.99 -3.57
CA ALA A 552 13.69 -9.26 -3.88
C ALA A 552 13.77 -9.68 -5.35
N ASP A 553 14.07 -8.75 -6.27
CA ASP A 553 14.36 -9.04 -7.68
C ASP A 553 15.84 -9.43 -7.85
N PRO A 554 16.18 -10.67 -8.27
CA PRO A 554 17.57 -11.09 -8.45
C PRO A 554 18.32 -10.33 -9.57
N GLU A 555 17.62 -9.71 -10.53
CA GLU A 555 18.27 -8.98 -11.63
C GLU A 555 19.00 -7.72 -11.17
N VAL A 556 18.66 -7.16 -10.01
CA VAL A 556 19.35 -5.97 -9.47
C VAL A 556 20.84 -6.24 -9.17
N TYR A 557 21.20 -7.49 -8.87
CA TYR A 557 22.58 -7.91 -8.62
C TYR A 557 23.27 -8.41 -9.89
N ARG A 558 22.54 -9.13 -10.76
CA ARG A 558 23.06 -9.65 -12.05
C ARG A 558 23.55 -8.54 -12.97
N ARG A 559 22.93 -7.35 -12.92
CA ARG A 559 23.38 -6.14 -13.64
C ARG A 559 24.80 -5.69 -13.28
N PHE A 560 25.29 -6.05 -12.09
CA PHE A 560 26.68 -5.83 -11.66
C PHE A 560 27.58 -7.08 -11.81
N GLY A 561 27.08 -8.14 -12.45
CA GLY A 561 27.80 -9.41 -12.64
C GLY A 561 27.77 -10.36 -11.44
N VAL A 562 26.96 -10.08 -10.41
CA VAL A 562 26.82 -10.94 -9.22
C VAL A 562 25.60 -11.84 -9.38
N GLU A 563 25.79 -13.16 -9.32
CA GLU A 563 24.72 -14.15 -9.45
C GLU A 563 24.11 -14.52 -8.08
N PRO A 564 22.83 -14.22 -7.80
CA PRO A 564 22.20 -14.54 -6.51
C PRO A 564 22.14 -16.03 -6.18
N ALA A 565 22.11 -16.93 -7.17
CA ALA A 565 22.19 -18.36 -6.93
C ALA A 565 23.53 -18.83 -6.34
N GLN A 566 24.57 -17.98 -6.32
CA GLN A 566 25.88 -18.25 -5.71
C GLN A 566 26.03 -17.64 -4.31
N ALA A 567 25.01 -16.94 -3.80
CA ALA A 567 25.04 -16.38 -2.45
C ALA A 567 24.79 -17.46 -1.38
N GLN A 568 25.45 -17.33 -0.23
CA GLN A 568 25.10 -18.09 0.97
C GLN A 568 23.81 -17.54 1.59
N LEU A 569 23.66 -16.21 1.60
CA LEU A 569 22.45 -15.55 2.10
C LEU A 569 22.10 -14.28 1.30
N ILE A 570 20.81 -13.96 1.27
CA ILE A 570 20.24 -12.77 0.63
C ILE A 570 19.34 -12.07 1.65
N VAL A 571 19.66 -10.83 2.02
CA VAL A 571 18.77 -9.98 2.80
C VAL A 571 17.69 -9.40 1.90
N VAL A 572 16.44 -9.37 2.37
CA VAL A 572 15.32 -8.73 1.66
C VAL A 572 14.54 -7.80 2.59
N LYS A 573 14.09 -6.66 2.05
CA LYS A 573 13.30 -5.63 2.72
C LYS A 573 11.80 -5.90 2.54
N MET A 574 11.36 -7.07 3.04
CA MET A 574 10.06 -7.69 2.77
C MET A 574 9.64 -8.63 3.90
N TYR A 575 8.33 -8.76 4.15
CA TYR A 575 7.75 -9.81 5.02
C TYR A 575 7.85 -11.23 4.41
N PHE A 576 7.03 -11.48 3.38
CA PHE A 576 6.91 -12.76 2.65
C PHE A 576 6.94 -12.55 1.12
N ASN A 577 7.01 -11.29 0.69
CA ASN A 577 6.91 -10.87 -0.70
C ASN A 577 8.27 -10.93 -1.41
N TYR A 578 8.78 -12.16 -1.61
CA TYR A 578 10.04 -12.43 -2.33
C TYR A 578 9.93 -13.64 -3.26
N GLN A 579 8.77 -13.83 -3.88
CA GLN A 579 8.45 -14.93 -4.82
C GLN A 579 9.46 -15.04 -5.98
N SER A 580 10.02 -13.92 -6.44
CA SER A 580 11.10 -13.88 -7.45
C SER A 580 12.38 -14.63 -7.04
N LEU A 581 12.59 -14.91 -5.74
CA LEU A 581 13.71 -15.70 -5.22
C LEU A 581 13.34 -17.18 -4.95
N HIS A 582 12.07 -17.59 -5.05
CA HIS A 582 11.63 -18.94 -4.66
C HIS A 582 12.32 -20.06 -5.45
N ALA A 583 12.63 -19.83 -6.73
CA ALA A 583 13.36 -20.79 -7.56
C ALA A 583 14.86 -20.90 -7.22
N LEU A 584 15.41 -19.93 -6.48
CA LEU A 584 16.83 -19.84 -6.11
C LEU A 584 17.07 -20.30 -4.67
N MET A 585 16.20 -19.92 -3.73
CA MET A 585 16.43 -20.10 -2.30
C MET A 585 16.47 -21.56 -1.84
N LYS A 586 17.03 -21.78 -0.65
CA LYS A 586 17.09 -23.07 0.06
C LYS A 586 16.36 -23.07 1.40
N GLY A 587 15.86 -21.90 1.79
CA GLY A 587 15.07 -21.65 2.99
C GLY A 587 14.96 -20.14 3.23
N SER A 588 14.11 -19.74 4.17
CA SER A 588 14.02 -18.36 4.64
C SER A 588 13.98 -18.28 6.17
N LEU A 589 14.46 -17.17 6.72
CA LEU A 589 14.46 -16.84 8.14
C LEU A 589 13.96 -15.40 8.31
N MET A 590 13.13 -15.15 9.32
CA MET A 590 12.63 -13.80 9.63
C MET A 590 13.38 -13.20 10.82
N ALA A 591 13.93 -12.00 10.64
CA ALA A 591 14.72 -11.32 11.67
C ALA A 591 13.87 -10.36 12.53
N ASP A 592 14.13 -10.36 13.83
CA ASP A 592 13.54 -9.44 14.80
C ASP A 592 14.31 -8.12 14.82
N CYS A 593 14.22 -7.39 13.71
CA CYS A 593 14.81 -6.06 13.56
C CYS A 593 13.86 -4.95 14.06
N PRO A 594 14.38 -3.82 14.57
CA PRO A 594 13.59 -2.61 14.71
C PRO A 594 13.40 -1.96 13.32
N GLY A 595 12.28 -1.27 13.10
CA GLY A 595 11.97 -0.63 11.82
C GLY A 595 10.51 -0.17 11.73
N LEU A 596 10.21 0.68 10.77
CA LEU A 596 8.89 1.29 10.58
C LEU A 596 7.73 0.30 10.48
N SER A 597 7.94 -0.88 9.88
CA SER A 597 6.94 -1.95 9.76
C SER A 597 7.14 -3.08 10.79
N THR A 598 7.64 -2.74 11.99
CA THR A 598 7.77 -3.70 13.10
C THR A 598 6.43 -4.32 13.51
N TRP A 599 6.49 -5.55 14.00
CA TRP A 599 5.33 -6.27 14.53
C TRP A 599 4.85 -5.73 15.87
N ASP A 600 5.74 -5.10 16.65
CA ASP A 600 5.41 -4.60 17.97
C ASP A 600 4.74 -3.22 17.89
N LEU A 601 3.45 -3.23 17.54
CA LEU A 601 2.63 -2.03 17.30
C LEU A 601 2.57 -1.06 18.50
N ARG A 602 2.97 -1.51 19.70
CA ARG A 602 3.05 -0.70 20.92
C ARG A 602 4.25 0.27 20.92
N GLN A 603 5.21 0.10 20.01
CA GLN A 603 6.35 1.01 19.85
C GLN A 603 5.98 2.32 19.14
N PHE A 604 4.82 2.37 18.47
CA PHE A 604 4.32 3.59 17.84
C PHE A 604 3.54 4.48 18.80
N ARG A 605 3.69 5.80 18.60
CA ARG A 605 2.83 6.80 19.24
C ARG A 605 1.55 6.96 18.42
N TRP A 606 0.49 6.34 18.89
CA TRP A 606 -0.87 6.48 18.34
C TRP A 606 -1.50 7.78 18.84
N GLU A 607 -1.96 8.65 17.94
CA GLU A 607 -2.60 9.93 18.26
C GLU A 607 -4.05 10.03 17.78
N ARG A 608 -4.44 9.20 16.81
CA ARG A 608 -5.73 9.30 16.10
C ARG A 608 -6.57 8.04 16.23
N ALA A 609 -5.95 6.87 16.39
CA ALA A 609 -6.65 5.61 16.58
C ALA A 609 -7.65 5.66 17.76
N PRO A 610 -8.86 5.12 17.62
CA PRO A 610 -9.85 5.10 18.69
C PRO A 610 -9.37 4.20 19.84
N ARG A 611 -9.86 4.48 21.05
CA ARG A 611 -9.55 3.73 22.27
C ARG A 611 -10.86 3.32 22.96
N PRO A 612 -10.99 2.11 23.53
CA PRO A 612 -9.98 1.07 23.59
C PRO A 612 -9.78 0.30 22.26
N LEU A 613 -8.56 -0.15 22.00
CA LEU A 613 -8.15 -0.89 20.80
C LEU A 613 -7.09 -1.94 21.15
N TYR A 614 -7.42 -3.23 21.04
CA TYR A 614 -6.49 -4.32 21.34
C TYR A 614 -5.37 -4.40 20.27
N PRO A 615 -4.09 -4.57 20.64
CA PRO A 615 -3.55 -4.83 21.98
C PRO A 615 -3.07 -3.56 22.71
N LEU A 616 -3.37 -2.38 22.17
CA LEU A 616 -2.87 -1.10 22.69
C LEU A 616 -3.55 -0.73 24.02
N ASP A 617 -4.75 -1.26 24.25
CA ASP A 617 -5.46 -1.34 25.53
C ASP A 617 -5.85 -2.79 25.84
N ASP A 618 -5.98 -3.11 27.13
CA ASP A 618 -6.65 -4.34 27.56
C ASP A 618 -8.15 -4.27 27.28
N LEU A 619 -8.68 -5.28 26.60
CA LEU A 619 -10.10 -5.41 26.30
C LEU A 619 -10.51 -6.89 26.41
N PRO A 620 -11.06 -7.34 27.56
CA PRO A 620 -11.45 -8.73 27.76
C PRO A 620 -12.79 -9.07 27.09
N ASP A 621 -13.82 -8.25 27.33
CA ASP A 621 -15.23 -8.66 27.18
C ASP A 621 -15.94 -8.07 25.94
N TRP A 622 -15.21 -7.57 24.94
CA TRP A 622 -15.84 -7.08 23.73
C TRP A 622 -16.57 -8.20 22.96
N ARG A 623 -17.72 -7.84 22.38
CA ARG A 623 -18.54 -8.70 21.52
C ARG A 623 -19.31 -7.80 20.55
N ALA A 624 -19.48 -8.26 19.30
CA ALA A 624 -20.51 -7.74 18.41
C ALA A 624 -21.89 -8.22 18.89
N GLY A 625 -22.83 -7.29 19.02
CA GLY A 625 -24.11 -7.44 19.77
C GLY A 625 -24.93 -8.67 19.42
#